data_AF-R7WP18-F1
#
_entry.id   AF-R7WP18-F1
#
_cell.length_a   1.000
_cell.length_b   1.000
_cell.length_c   1.000
_cell.angle_alpha   90.00
_cell.angle_beta   90.00
_cell.angle_gamma   90.00
#
_symmetry.space_group_name_H-M   'P 1'
#
loop_
_entity.id
_entity.type
_entity.pdbx_description
1 polymer ?
#
loop_
_entity_poly.entity_id
_entity_poly.type
_entity_poly.pdbx_seq_one_letter_code
_entity_poly.pdbx_strand_id
1 'polypeptide(L)'
;MQAPAVGGVRLPRGNGETIRLARGASLSDFAEKIDANPAALVQALFNLGEMVTATQSVNDETLELLGGEMNYVVQVVSPEDEDRELLESFDLTYGEDEGDDEDLAARPPVVTVMGHVDHGKTRLLDTIRKENVREGEAGGITQHIGAYQVPTDLNGEERLITFIDTPGHEAFTAMRARGAKSTDIAILVVAADDGVMPQTVEAINHAQAADVPIVVAVNKIDKEGAAPDKIRGQLTEYGLVPEEYGGDTMFVDISAKQGLNIEQLLEAVLLTADASLDLRANPDMDAQGVAIEAHLDRGRGPVATVLIQRGTLRVGDSIVAGDAYGRVRRMIDEYGEDVSEALPSRPVQVVGFTSVPGAGDNLLVVDEDRIARQIADRRNARKRNALAAKSRKRISLEDLDSALKEHSQLNLILKGDNSGTVEALEEALLGIEIDDEVQLRVIDRGVGGVTETNVNLAAASNAVIIGFNVRSEGKATELANREGVDIRYYSVIYQAIDEVEKALKGMLKPVYEEVELGRAEIRAIFKSSKVGNIAGCLVTSGSIRRNAKARLLRDNAVVAETTTIQSLRREKDDVTEVRDGYECGLTISYSDIKVGDVIEAYELREKPRD
;
A
#
# COMPACT_ATOMS: atom_id res chain seq x y z
N MET A 1 47.71 12.66 -14.95
CA MET A 1 46.65 13.61 -14.53
C MET A 1 46.36 13.35 -13.06
N GLN A 2 46.38 14.38 -12.20
CA GLN A 2 46.14 14.25 -10.76
C GLN A 2 44.68 13.92 -10.47
N ALA A 3 44.43 12.94 -9.60
CA ALA A 3 43.10 12.60 -9.08
C ALA A 3 42.46 13.81 -8.38
N PRO A 4 41.12 13.98 -8.42
CA PRO A 4 40.46 15.07 -7.71
C PRO A 4 40.61 14.81 -6.21
N ALA A 5 40.93 15.85 -5.45
CA ALA A 5 41.00 15.77 -4.00
C ALA A 5 39.67 16.28 -3.44
N VAL A 6 38.71 15.37 -3.26
CA VAL A 6 37.45 15.68 -2.58
C VAL A 6 37.74 15.63 -1.08
N GLY A 7 37.82 16.80 -0.46
CA GLY A 7 38.14 16.96 0.97
C GLY A 7 39.33 16.14 1.49
N GLY A 8 40.39 16.03 0.67
CA GLY A 8 41.70 15.47 1.07
C GLY A 8 41.90 13.97 0.80
N VAL A 9 40.94 13.27 0.20
CA VAL A 9 41.02 11.83 -0.08
C VAL A 9 41.27 11.58 -1.56
N ARG A 10 42.19 10.65 -1.88
CA ARG A 10 42.42 10.21 -3.27
C ARG A 10 41.45 9.10 -3.62
N LEU A 11 40.52 9.41 -4.51
CA LEU A 11 39.60 8.45 -5.10
C LEU A 11 40.02 8.11 -6.53
N PRO A 12 39.80 6.88 -7.01
CA PRO A 12 39.99 6.54 -8.42
C PRO A 12 39.06 7.39 -9.30
N ARG A 13 39.54 7.79 -10.48
CA ARG A 13 38.71 8.50 -11.47
C ARG A 13 38.11 7.49 -12.44
N GLY A 14 36.80 7.59 -12.64
CA GLY A 14 36.09 6.75 -13.59
C GLY A 14 36.27 7.15 -15.05
N ASN A 15 36.71 8.37 -15.35
CA ASN A 15 36.86 8.87 -16.72
C ASN A 15 35.60 8.70 -17.61
N GLY A 16 34.40 8.67 -17.01
CA GLY A 16 33.13 8.42 -17.71
C GLY A 16 32.75 6.94 -17.82
N GLU A 17 33.46 6.03 -17.16
CA GLU A 17 33.07 4.63 -17.05
C GLU A 17 31.72 4.47 -16.35
N THR A 18 30.91 3.54 -16.87
CA THR A 18 29.60 3.22 -16.32
C THR A 18 29.73 2.10 -15.30
N ILE A 19 29.21 2.32 -14.09
CA ILE A 19 29.13 1.29 -13.05
C ILE A 19 27.66 0.98 -12.80
N ARG A 20 27.32 -0.30 -12.92
CA ARG A 20 26.01 -0.81 -12.55
C ARG A 20 26.01 -1.10 -11.06
N LEU A 21 25.08 -0.57 -10.27
CA LEU A 21 24.96 -0.89 -8.83
C LEU A 21 23.55 -1.37 -8.51
N ALA A 22 23.45 -2.27 -7.54
CA ALA A 22 22.16 -2.75 -7.07
C ALA A 22 21.47 -1.67 -6.21
N ARG A 23 20.15 -1.66 -6.19
CA ARG A 23 19.39 -0.74 -5.32
C ARG A 23 19.67 -1.05 -3.84
N GLY A 24 19.97 -0.02 -3.05
CA GLY A 24 20.36 -0.19 -1.64
C GLY A 24 21.76 -0.76 -1.43
N ALA A 25 22.62 -0.72 -2.45
CA ALA A 25 24.04 -1.03 -2.34
C ALA A 25 24.70 -0.22 -1.22
N SER A 26 25.70 -0.80 -0.57
CA SER A 26 26.54 -0.12 0.41
C SER A 26 27.76 0.54 -0.25
N LEU A 27 28.45 1.38 0.50
CA LEU A 27 29.73 1.96 0.02
C LEU A 27 30.82 0.89 -0.15
N SER A 28 30.69 -0.23 0.56
CA SER A 28 31.58 -1.38 0.36
C SER A 28 31.34 -2.03 -1.00
N ASP A 29 30.08 -2.19 -1.40
CA ASP A 29 29.71 -2.74 -2.72
C ASP A 29 30.14 -1.80 -3.85
N PHE A 30 30.00 -0.48 -3.66
CA PHE A 30 30.54 0.51 -4.58
C PHE A 30 32.06 0.34 -4.69
N ALA A 31 32.77 0.38 -3.56
CA ALA A 31 34.22 0.29 -3.49
C ALA A 31 34.76 -0.96 -4.19
N GLU A 32 34.09 -2.11 -4.06
CA GLU A 32 34.48 -3.35 -4.71
C GLU A 32 34.41 -3.26 -6.24
N LYS A 33 33.38 -2.59 -6.80
CA LYS A 33 33.25 -2.41 -8.27
C LYS A 33 34.31 -1.49 -8.88
N ILE A 34 34.87 -0.58 -8.10
CA ILE A 34 35.89 0.39 -8.55
C ILE A 34 37.29 0.09 -8.02
N ASP A 35 37.47 -1.04 -7.34
CA ASP A 35 38.71 -1.43 -6.67
C ASP A 35 39.27 -0.30 -5.77
N ALA A 36 38.41 0.27 -4.93
CA ALA A 36 38.73 1.36 -4.01
C ALA A 36 38.65 0.93 -2.54
N ASN A 37 39.16 1.77 -1.64
CA ASN A 37 39.00 1.57 -0.20
C ASN A 37 37.64 2.12 0.28
N PRO A 38 36.77 1.32 0.93
CA PRO A 38 35.49 1.79 1.46
C PRO A 38 35.61 2.98 2.42
N ALA A 39 36.70 3.05 3.21
CA ALA A 39 36.93 4.15 4.14
C ALA A 39 37.13 5.49 3.42
N ALA A 40 37.68 5.47 2.19
CA ALA A 40 37.86 6.66 1.37
C ALA A 40 36.51 7.21 0.87
N LEU A 41 35.59 6.32 0.52
CA LEU A 41 34.22 6.69 0.09
C LEU A 41 33.40 7.26 1.26
N VAL A 42 33.52 6.65 2.46
CA VAL A 42 32.89 7.18 3.68
C VAL A 42 33.36 8.62 3.96
N GLN A 43 34.66 8.87 3.86
CA GLN A 43 35.21 10.19 4.11
C GLN A 43 34.79 11.21 3.02
N ALA A 44 34.66 10.79 1.77
CA ALA A 44 34.17 11.65 0.69
C ALA A 44 32.71 12.04 0.90
N LEU A 45 31.84 11.09 1.27
CA LEU A 45 30.45 11.39 1.61
C LEU A 45 30.32 12.26 2.86
N PHE A 46 31.17 12.05 3.86
CA PHE A 46 31.23 12.92 5.04
C PHE A 46 31.52 14.38 4.65
N ASN A 47 32.46 14.60 3.72
CA ASN A 47 32.75 15.93 3.21
C ASN A 47 31.61 16.54 2.37
N LEU A 48 30.77 15.70 1.77
CA LEU A 48 29.55 16.09 1.07
C LEU A 48 28.34 16.30 2.02
N GLY A 49 28.55 16.17 3.33
CA GLY A 49 27.54 16.39 4.36
C GLY A 49 26.70 15.16 4.70
N GLU A 50 27.07 13.97 4.21
CA GLU A 50 26.33 12.73 4.45
C GLU A 50 27.09 11.79 5.39
N MET A 51 26.44 11.42 6.50
CA MET A 51 27.01 10.51 7.50
C MET A 51 26.57 9.07 7.25
N VAL A 52 27.44 8.29 6.63
CA VAL A 52 27.19 6.88 6.27
C VAL A 52 28.38 6.01 6.65
N THR A 53 28.15 4.82 7.21
CA THR A 53 29.21 3.82 7.44
C THR A 53 29.39 2.89 6.23
N ALA A 54 30.56 2.28 6.07
CA ALA A 54 30.90 1.50 4.87
C ALA A 54 29.91 0.38 4.51
N THR A 55 29.29 -0.29 5.49
CA THR A 55 28.41 -1.46 5.30
C THR A 55 26.92 -1.10 5.29
N GLN A 56 26.59 0.18 5.41
CA GLN A 56 25.21 0.63 5.43
C GLN A 56 24.70 0.81 4.00
N SER A 57 23.48 0.33 3.73
CA SER A 57 22.75 0.60 2.49
C SER A 57 22.48 2.09 2.31
N VAL A 58 22.71 2.59 1.10
CA VAL A 58 22.45 3.99 0.73
C VAL A 58 21.38 4.08 -0.36
N ASN A 59 20.74 5.24 -0.44
CA ASN A 59 19.80 5.62 -1.48
C ASN A 59 20.51 5.89 -2.82
N ASP A 60 19.74 5.74 -3.89
CA ASP A 60 20.20 5.84 -5.29
C ASP A 60 20.85 7.22 -5.55
N GLU A 61 20.26 8.31 -5.05
CA GLU A 61 20.79 9.68 -5.19
C GLU A 61 22.18 9.87 -4.58
N THR A 62 22.45 9.23 -3.44
CA THR A 62 23.75 9.31 -2.75
C THR A 62 24.83 8.56 -3.52
N LEU A 63 24.47 7.41 -4.11
CA LEU A 63 25.37 6.66 -4.99
C LEU A 63 25.69 7.47 -6.25
N GLU A 64 24.68 8.08 -6.87
CA GLU A 64 24.85 8.94 -8.05
C GLU A 64 25.70 10.19 -7.74
N LEU A 65 25.48 10.84 -6.60
CA LEU A 65 26.26 11.99 -6.15
C LEU A 65 27.74 11.63 -6.00
N LEU A 66 28.03 10.52 -5.32
CA LEU A 66 29.39 10.03 -5.12
C LEU A 66 30.05 9.63 -6.44
N GLY A 67 29.30 8.96 -7.32
CA GLY A 67 29.74 8.58 -8.66
C GLY A 67 30.08 9.78 -9.53
N GLY A 68 29.21 10.80 -9.55
CA GLY A 68 29.41 12.03 -10.30
C GLY A 68 30.68 12.77 -9.89
N GLU A 69 30.97 12.85 -8.59
CA GLU A 69 32.19 13.48 -8.07
C GLU A 69 33.47 12.73 -8.50
N MET A 70 33.38 11.40 -8.63
CA MET A 70 34.46 10.53 -9.09
C MET A 70 34.53 10.41 -10.63
N ASN A 71 33.61 11.06 -11.35
CA ASN A 71 33.42 10.96 -12.80
C ASN A 71 33.12 9.52 -13.27
N TYR A 72 32.29 8.81 -12.51
CA TYR A 72 31.62 7.57 -12.91
C TYR A 72 30.15 7.85 -13.25
N VAL A 73 29.63 7.13 -14.23
CA VAL A 73 28.20 7.12 -14.51
C VAL A 73 27.58 5.97 -13.74
N VAL A 74 26.96 6.25 -12.60
CA VAL A 74 26.29 5.23 -11.79
C VAL A 74 24.94 4.93 -12.42
N GLN A 75 24.73 3.68 -12.81
CA GLN A 75 23.45 3.16 -13.24
C GLN A 75 22.92 2.24 -12.15
N VAL A 76 21.86 2.66 -11.46
CA VAL A 76 21.14 1.78 -10.55
C VAL A 76 20.33 0.80 -11.39
N VAL A 77 20.59 -0.48 -11.21
CA VAL A 77 19.97 -1.56 -11.99
C VAL A 77 18.52 -1.73 -11.56
N SER A 78 17.65 -2.05 -12.51
CA SER A 78 16.25 -2.36 -12.20
C SER A 78 16.17 -3.67 -11.40
N PRO A 79 15.15 -3.86 -10.52
CA PRO A 79 14.97 -5.12 -9.81
C PRO A 79 14.88 -6.34 -10.75
N GLU A 80 14.30 -6.15 -11.95
CA GLU A 80 14.13 -7.19 -12.96
C GLU A 80 15.49 -7.60 -13.59
N ASP A 81 16.31 -6.62 -13.95
CA ASP A 81 17.66 -6.88 -14.48
C ASP A 81 18.58 -7.51 -13.42
N GLU A 82 18.47 -7.09 -12.15
CA GLU A 82 19.22 -7.70 -11.05
C GLU A 82 18.82 -9.16 -10.81
N ASP A 83 17.54 -9.48 -10.94
CA ASP A 83 17.04 -10.86 -10.81
C ASP A 83 17.49 -11.71 -12.00
N ARG A 84 17.47 -11.17 -13.23
CA ARG A 84 18.01 -11.84 -14.41
C ARG A 84 19.51 -12.15 -14.24
N GLU A 85 20.33 -11.17 -13.85
CA GLU A 85 21.77 -11.39 -13.60
C GLU A 85 22.01 -12.44 -12.49
N LEU A 86 21.11 -12.52 -11.50
CA LEU A 86 21.17 -13.53 -10.44
C LEU A 86 20.89 -14.93 -10.98
N LEU A 87 19.82 -15.08 -11.76
CA LEU A 87 19.43 -16.36 -12.35
C LEU A 87 20.47 -16.86 -13.35
N GLU A 88 21.00 -15.97 -14.20
CA GLU A 88 22.11 -16.26 -15.11
C GLU A 88 23.35 -16.78 -14.37
N SER A 89 23.62 -16.30 -13.14
CA SER A 89 24.74 -16.81 -12.33
C SER A 89 24.59 -18.27 -11.87
N PHE A 90 23.41 -18.85 -12.05
CA PHE A 90 23.06 -20.23 -11.77
C PHE A 90 22.67 -21.01 -13.03
N ASP A 91 22.94 -20.46 -14.23
CA ASP A 91 22.54 -21.03 -15.53
C ASP A 91 21.01 -21.22 -15.67
N LEU A 92 20.23 -20.33 -15.02
CA LEU A 92 18.76 -20.34 -15.06
C LEU A 92 18.25 -19.14 -15.86
N THR A 93 17.19 -19.35 -16.64
CA THR A 93 16.45 -18.30 -17.34
C THR A 93 14.99 -18.29 -16.87
N TYR A 94 14.33 -17.13 -16.93
CA TYR A 94 12.91 -17.00 -16.63
C TYR A 94 12.21 -16.30 -17.79
N GLY A 95 11.08 -16.84 -18.23
CA GLY A 95 10.27 -16.21 -19.28
C GLY A 95 10.72 -16.53 -20.72
N GLU A 96 11.53 -17.56 -20.93
CA GLU A 96 11.84 -18.11 -22.26
C GLU A 96 11.43 -19.60 -22.29
N ASP A 97 10.81 -20.05 -23.39
CA ASP A 97 10.59 -21.48 -23.60
C ASP A 97 11.91 -22.12 -24.05
N GLU A 98 12.27 -23.26 -23.48
CA GLU A 98 13.37 -24.07 -24.01
C GLU A 98 12.93 -24.77 -25.30
N GLY A 99 13.84 -24.98 -26.24
CA GLY A 99 13.56 -25.74 -27.47
C GLY A 99 13.13 -24.90 -28.68
N ASP A 100 12.63 -25.59 -29.70
CA ASP A 100 12.18 -24.99 -30.97
C ASP A 100 10.63 -24.88 -31.01
N ASP A 101 10.07 -24.23 -32.03
CA ASP A 101 8.61 -24.03 -32.19
C ASP A 101 7.80 -25.34 -32.24
N GLU A 102 8.47 -26.47 -32.53
CA GLU A 102 7.87 -27.82 -32.53
C GLU A 102 7.62 -28.37 -31.11
N ASP A 103 8.34 -27.88 -30.09
CA ASP A 103 8.19 -28.29 -28.69
C ASP A 103 7.02 -27.55 -27.99
N LEU A 104 6.46 -26.53 -28.65
CA LEU A 104 5.38 -25.70 -28.12
C LEU A 104 4.02 -26.38 -28.29
N ALA A 105 3.34 -26.65 -27.18
CA ALA A 105 1.98 -27.19 -27.15
C ALA A 105 0.94 -26.11 -26.85
N ALA A 106 -0.27 -26.25 -27.41
CA ALA A 106 -1.38 -25.35 -27.10
C ALA A 106 -1.77 -25.46 -25.63
N ARG A 107 -1.92 -24.31 -24.95
CA ARG A 107 -2.32 -24.24 -23.54
C ARG A 107 -3.68 -23.56 -23.35
N PRO A 108 -4.40 -23.85 -22.26
CA PRO A 108 -5.62 -23.14 -21.89
C PRO A 108 -5.38 -21.63 -21.70
N PRO A 109 -6.29 -20.73 -22.14
CA PRO A 109 -6.21 -19.32 -21.79
C PRO A 109 -6.46 -19.10 -20.29
N VAL A 110 -5.72 -18.16 -19.72
CA VAL A 110 -5.91 -17.67 -18.35
C VAL A 110 -6.70 -16.37 -18.39
N VAL A 111 -7.80 -16.32 -17.65
CA VAL A 111 -8.84 -15.30 -17.78
C VAL A 111 -9.14 -14.69 -16.43
N THR A 112 -9.10 -13.36 -16.35
CA THR A 112 -9.53 -12.63 -15.15
C THR A 112 -10.85 -11.93 -15.38
N VAL A 113 -11.65 -11.81 -14.32
CA VAL A 113 -12.92 -11.09 -14.37
C VAL A 113 -12.78 -9.76 -13.64
N MET A 114 -12.93 -8.66 -14.37
CA MET A 114 -12.81 -7.28 -13.89
C MET A 114 -14.14 -6.52 -14.00
N GLY A 115 -14.22 -5.36 -13.34
CA GLY A 115 -15.42 -4.51 -13.34
C GLY A 115 -15.68 -3.85 -11.98
N HIS A 116 -16.73 -3.04 -11.88
CA HIS A 116 -17.12 -2.36 -10.65
C HIS A 116 -17.68 -3.33 -9.59
N VAL A 117 -17.71 -2.87 -8.33
CA VAL A 117 -18.46 -3.52 -7.25
C VAL A 117 -19.94 -3.64 -7.65
N ASP A 118 -20.61 -4.72 -7.25
CA ASP A 118 -22.03 -5.00 -7.54
C ASP A 118 -22.44 -5.13 -9.03
N HIS A 119 -21.47 -5.13 -9.96
CA HIS A 119 -21.75 -5.50 -11.36
C HIS A 119 -21.96 -7.02 -11.55
N GLY A 120 -21.79 -7.81 -10.48
CA GLY A 120 -22.10 -9.24 -10.46
C GLY A 120 -20.96 -10.16 -10.91
N LYS A 121 -19.70 -9.76 -10.71
CA LYS A 121 -18.50 -10.58 -11.00
C LYS A 121 -18.48 -11.89 -10.22
N THR A 122 -18.55 -11.81 -8.89
CA THR A 122 -18.63 -13.00 -8.01
C THR A 122 -19.83 -13.86 -8.40
N ARG A 123 -20.96 -13.24 -8.77
CA ARG A 123 -22.13 -13.99 -9.23
C ARG A 123 -21.92 -14.67 -10.59
N LEU A 124 -21.19 -14.06 -11.50
CA LEU A 124 -20.83 -14.65 -12.79
C LEU A 124 -19.93 -15.86 -12.57
N LEU A 125 -18.86 -15.68 -11.79
CA LEU A 125 -17.94 -16.75 -11.43
C LEU A 125 -18.64 -17.87 -10.66
N ASP A 126 -19.51 -17.55 -9.72
CA ASP A 126 -20.37 -18.53 -9.04
C ASP A 126 -21.23 -19.32 -10.03
N THR A 127 -21.79 -18.67 -11.04
CA THR A 127 -22.67 -19.31 -12.03
C THR A 127 -21.87 -20.20 -12.99
N ILE A 128 -20.67 -19.77 -13.38
CA ILE A 128 -19.71 -20.59 -14.13
C ILE A 128 -19.25 -21.79 -13.28
N ARG A 129 -19.01 -21.57 -11.98
CA ARG A 129 -18.57 -22.57 -11.02
C ARG A 129 -19.68 -23.52 -10.55
N LYS A 130 -20.96 -23.14 -10.66
CA LYS A 130 -22.14 -23.78 -10.01
C LYS A 130 -22.48 -25.20 -10.44
N GLU A 131 -21.59 -25.90 -11.11
CA GLU A 131 -21.55 -27.35 -10.99
C GLU A 131 -20.97 -27.83 -9.65
N ASN A 132 -20.16 -27.08 -8.88
CA ASN A 132 -19.78 -27.47 -7.51
C ASN A 132 -19.23 -26.35 -6.59
N VAL A 133 -19.50 -26.51 -5.29
CA VAL A 133 -18.98 -25.80 -4.10
C VAL A 133 -19.80 -24.61 -3.57
N ARG A 134 -20.45 -24.87 -2.43
CA ARG A 134 -21.08 -23.94 -1.49
C ARG A 134 -20.07 -23.57 -0.41
N GLU A 135 -19.66 -22.32 -0.29
CA GLU A 135 -19.31 -21.68 0.98
C GLU A 135 -19.39 -20.17 0.81
N GLY A 136 -20.11 -19.49 1.69
CA GLY A 136 -20.41 -18.06 1.57
C GLY A 136 -19.29 -17.20 2.15
N GLU A 137 -18.74 -16.30 1.35
CA GLU A 137 -17.79 -15.29 1.82
C GLU A 137 -18.46 -14.28 2.78
N ALA A 138 -17.77 -13.91 3.85
CA ALA A 138 -18.26 -12.95 4.83
C ALA A 138 -18.45 -11.58 4.16
N GLY A 139 -19.67 -11.03 4.25
CA GLY A 139 -20.01 -9.73 3.64
C GLY A 139 -20.42 -9.80 2.16
N GLY A 140 -20.42 -10.98 1.53
CA GLY A 140 -20.90 -11.16 0.16
C GLY A 140 -20.00 -10.58 -0.94
N ILE A 141 -18.71 -10.40 -0.66
CA ILE A 141 -17.70 -9.90 -1.60
C ILE A 141 -16.47 -10.80 -1.65
N THR A 142 -15.89 -10.95 -2.85
CA THR A 142 -14.60 -11.64 -3.05
C THR A 142 -13.47 -10.84 -2.44
N GLN A 143 -12.76 -11.43 -1.47
CA GLN A 143 -11.59 -10.81 -0.81
C GLN A 143 -10.28 -11.60 -1.02
N HIS A 144 -10.37 -12.81 -1.57
CA HIS A 144 -9.23 -13.71 -1.86
C HIS A 144 -9.11 -13.95 -3.36
N ILE A 145 -7.91 -14.27 -3.85
CA ILE A 145 -7.74 -14.64 -5.25
C ILE A 145 -7.92 -16.16 -5.41
N GLY A 146 -9.03 -16.57 -6.03
CA GLY A 146 -9.26 -17.96 -6.40
C GLY A 146 -8.81 -18.24 -7.83
N ALA A 147 -8.28 -19.44 -8.10
CA ALA A 147 -8.05 -19.91 -9.47
C ALA A 147 -8.66 -21.30 -9.67
N TYR A 148 -9.25 -21.55 -10.84
CA TYR A 148 -9.89 -22.82 -11.18
C TYR A 148 -10.02 -23.00 -12.71
N GLN A 149 -10.12 -24.23 -13.17
CA GLN A 149 -10.33 -24.56 -14.58
C GLN A 149 -11.78 -24.94 -14.86
N VAL A 150 -12.27 -24.54 -16.03
CA VAL A 150 -13.63 -24.82 -16.50
C VAL A 150 -13.54 -25.46 -17.88
N PRO A 151 -14.09 -26.68 -18.08
CA PRO A 151 -14.24 -27.26 -19.40
C PRO A 151 -15.35 -26.54 -20.17
N THR A 152 -15.08 -26.18 -21.41
CA THR A 152 -16.00 -25.51 -22.35
C THR A 152 -15.97 -26.26 -23.67
N ASP A 153 -17.13 -26.60 -24.22
CA ASP A 153 -17.21 -27.16 -25.57
C ASP A 153 -17.09 -26.04 -26.61
N LEU A 154 -16.16 -26.17 -27.54
CA LEU A 154 -16.07 -25.31 -28.71
C LEU A 154 -16.02 -26.19 -29.96
N ASN A 155 -17.04 -26.10 -30.80
CA ASN A 155 -17.16 -26.89 -32.03
C ASN A 155 -17.11 -28.42 -31.82
N GLY A 156 -17.53 -28.92 -30.65
CA GLY A 156 -17.48 -30.35 -30.30
C GLY A 156 -16.13 -30.83 -29.76
N GLU A 157 -15.18 -29.91 -29.51
CA GLU A 157 -13.93 -30.18 -28.80
C GLU A 157 -13.98 -29.53 -27.40
N GLU A 158 -13.65 -30.31 -26.38
CA GLU A 158 -13.55 -29.79 -25.00
C GLU A 158 -12.25 -29.00 -24.83
N ARG A 159 -12.37 -27.71 -24.54
CA ARG A 159 -11.25 -26.81 -24.24
C ARG A 159 -11.38 -26.28 -22.82
N LEU A 160 -10.25 -26.19 -22.12
CA LEU A 160 -10.21 -25.67 -20.76
C LEU A 160 -10.01 -24.15 -20.77
N ILE A 161 -10.63 -23.46 -19.81
CA ILE A 161 -10.39 -22.05 -19.50
C ILE A 161 -9.98 -21.95 -18.05
N THR A 162 -8.90 -21.25 -17.75
CA THR A 162 -8.45 -21.04 -16.37
C THR A 162 -8.92 -19.67 -15.89
N PHE A 163 -9.78 -19.63 -14.89
CA PHE A 163 -10.25 -18.39 -14.30
C PHE A 163 -9.39 -17.97 -13.11
N ILE A 164 -9.07 -16.68 -13.03
CA ILE A 164 -8.54 -16.01 -11.85
C ILE A 164 -9.62 -15.04 -11.34
N ASP A 165 -10.17 -15.33 -10.16
CA ASP A 165 -11.11 -14.45 -9.48
C ASP A 165 -10.35 -13.35 -8.73
N THR A 166 -10.45 -12.10 -9.20
CA THR A 166 -9.80 -10.96 -8.53
C THR A 166 -10.80 -10.13 -7.72
N PRO A 167 -10.45 -9.71 -6.49
CA PRO A 167 -11.30 -8.82 -5.69
C PRO A 167 -11.65 -7.52 -6.40
N GLY A 168 -12.89 -7.06 -6.23
CA GLY A 168 -13.43 -5.90 -6.94
C GLY A 168 -13.21 -4.53 -6.32
N HIS A 169 -12.69 -4.46 -5.11
CA HIS A 169 -12.63 -3.23 -4.32
C HIS A 169 -11.31 -2.46 -4.54
N GLU A 170 -11.35 -1.13 -4.52
CA GLU A 170 -10.20 -0.20 -4.68
C GLU A 170 -8.97 -0.48 -3.80
N ALA A 171 -9.10 -0.91 -2.55
CA ALA A 171 -7.96 -1.28 -1.72
C ALA A 171 -7.18 -2.51 -2.25
N PHE A 172 -7.72 -3.22 -3.26
CA PHE A 172 -7.09 -4.37 -3.90
C PHE A 172 -6.56 -4.07 -5.31
N THR A 173 -6.29 -2.80 -5.64
CA THR A 173 -5.70 -2.39 -6.93
C THR A 173 -4.45 -3.19 -7.27
N ALA A 174 -3.53 -3.39 -6.32
CA ALA A 174 -2.33 -4.20 -6.54
C ALA A 174 -2.65 -5.67 -6.88
N MET A 175 -3.71 -6.25 -6.32
CA MET A 175 -4.16 -7.60 -6.68
C MET A 175 -4.72 -7.65 -8.11
N ARG A 176 -5.48 -6.63 -8.53
CA ARG A 176 -6.00 -6.55 -9.91
C ARG A 176 -4.88 -6.39 -10.94
N ALA A 177 -3.91 -5.51 -10.66
CA ALA A 177 -2.75 -5.32 -11.54
C ALA A 177 -1.95 -6.62 -11.70
N ARG A 178 -1.79 -7.40 -10.62
CA ARG A 178 -1.17 -8.74 -10.67
C ARG A 178 -1.99 -9.74 -11.47
N GLY A 179 -3.30 -9.77 -11.25
CA GLY A 179 -4.23 -10.59 -12.04
C GLY A 179 -4.08 -10.29 -13.52
N ALA A 180 -4.17 -9.01 -13.91
CA ALA A 180 -4.02 -8.56 -15.30
C ALA A 180 -2.72 -9.03 -15.95
N LYS A 181 -1.57 -8.90 -15.26
CA LYS A 181 -0.27 -9.36 -15.79
C LYS A 181 -0.15 -10.88 -15.90
N SER A 182 -0.94 -11.63 -15.14
CA SER A 182 -0.89 -13.09 -15.10
C SER A 182 -1.94 -13.74 -16.00
N THR A 183 -2.70 -12.93 -16.75
CA THR A 183 -3.81 -13.39 -17.58
C THR A 183 -3.59 -13.09 -19.04
N ASP A 184 -4.07 -14.00 -19.87
CA ASP A 184 -4.08 -13.87 -21.31
C ASP A 184 -5.26 -13.02 -21.78
N ILE A 185 -6.41 -13.06 -21.09
CA ILE A 185 -7.64 -12.34 -21.45
C ILE A 185 -8.32 -11.75 -20.21
N ALA A 186 -8.97 -10.59 -20.37
CA ALA A 186 -9.80 -9.99 -19.33
C ALA A 186 -11.28 -9.96 -19.73
N ILE A 187 -12.17 -10.43 -18.87
CA ILE A 187 -13.61 -10.24 -18.99
C ILE A 187 -14.00 -8.99 -18.21
N LEU A 188 -14.51 -7.97 -18.91
CA LEU A 188 -15.04 -6.76 -18.30
C LEU A 188 -16.54 -6.88 -18.06
N VAL A 189 -16.95 -6.99 -16.79
CA VAL A 189 -18.37 -7.09 -16.41
C VAL A 189 -18.95 -5.70 -16.15
N VAL A 190 -19.93 -5.31 -16.97
CA VAL A 190 -20.62 -4.03 -16.85
C VAL A 190 -22.11 -4.26 -16.68
N ALA A 191 -22.71 -3.71 -15.63
CA ALA A 191 -24.14 -3.87 -15.40
C ALA A 191 -24.95 -2.96 -16.32
N ALA A 192 -25.97 -3.52 -16.97
CA ALA A 192 -26.82 -2.82 -17.94
C ALA A 192 -27.73 -1.75 -17.31
N ASP A 193 -27.92 -1.76 -15.99
CA ASP A 193 -28.69 -0.78 -15.22
C ASP A 193 -27.84 0.38 -14.69
N ASP A 194 -26.57 0.13 -14.35
CA ASP A 194 -25.68 1.12 -13.72
C ASP A 194 -24.86 1.92 -14.75
N GLY A 195 -24.30 1.25 -15.77
CA GLY A 195 -23.41 1.90 -16.74
C GLY A 195 -21.91 1.77 -16.43
N VAL A 196 -21.09 2.53 -17.17
CA VAL A 196 -19.64 2.62 -16.93
C VAL A 196 -19.37 3.47 -15.69
N MET A 197 -18.73 2.88 -14.68
CA MET A 197 -18.36 3.52 -13.41
C MET A 197 -16.84 3.78 -13.33
N PRO A 198 -16.34 4.62 -12.42
CA PRO A 198 -14.90 4.91 -12.29
C PRO A 198 -14.00 3.66 -12.18
N GLN A 199 -14.42 2.66 -11.39
CA GLN A 199 -13.68 1.38 -11.27
C GLN A 199 -13.71 0.53 -12.55
N THR A 200 -14.73 0.72 -13.41
CA THR A 200 -14.77 0.09 -14.73
C THR A 200 -13.71 0.71 -15.63
N VAL A 201 -13.57 2.04 -15.60
CA VAL A 201 -12.51 2.77 -16.32
C VAL A 201 -11.13 2.35 -15.83
N GLU A 202 -10.96 2.20 -14.51
CA GLU A 202 -9.72 1.71 -13.93
C GLU A 202 -9.37 0.30 -14.42
N ALA A 203 -10.35 -0.62 -14.44
CA ALA A 203 -10.16 -1.97 -14.98
C ALA A 203 -9.75 -1.97 -16.45
N ILE A 204 -10.38 -1.11 -17.28
CA ILE A 204 -10.02 -0.94 -18.69
C ILE A 204 -8.56 -0.48 -18.81
N ASN A 205 -8.17 0.53 -18.03
CA ASN A 205 -6.80 1.05 -18.05
C ASN A 205 -5.77 -0.02 -17.65
N HIS A 206 -6.06 -0.86 -16.65
CA HIS A 206 -5.16 -1.95 -16.23
C HIS A 206 -5.00 -3.01 -17.33
N ALA A 207 -6.10 -3.42 -17.96
CA ALA A 207 -6.05 -4.40 -19.04
C ALA A 207 -5.33 -3.84 -20.27
N GLN A 208 -5.59 -2.59 -20.66
CA GLN A 208 -4.88 -1.92 -21.77
C GLN A 208 -3.39 -1.69 -21.47
N ALA A 209 -3.04 -1.32 -20.24
CA ALA A 209 -1.64 -1.16 -19.84
C ALA A 209 -0.87 -2.49 -19.81
N ALA A 210 -1.56 -3.61 -19.62
CA ALA A 210 -1.01 -4.95 -19.67
C ALA A 210 -1.07 -5.58 -21.09
N ASP A 211 -1.60 -4.86 -22.09
CA ASP A 211 -1.82 -5.36 -23.46
C ASP A 211 -2.68 -6.63 -23.53
N VAL A 212 -3.66 -6.73 -22.62
CA VAL A 212 -4.55 -7.89 -22.49
C VAL A 212 -5.85 -7.65 -23.27
N PRO A 213 -6.23 -8.52 -24.23
CA PRO A 213 -7.50 -8.45 -24.94
C PRO A 213 -8.70 -8.49 -23.97
N ILE A 214 -9.72 -7.69 -24.27
CA ILE A 214 -10.91 -7.53 -23.41
C ILE A 214 -12.16 -8.13 -24.09
N VAL A 215 -12.89 -8.97 -23.36
CA VAL A 215 -14.24 -9.40 -23.71
C VAL A 215 -15.23 -8.73 -22.77
N VAL A 216 -16.25 -8.04 -23.30
CA VAL A 216 -17.21 -7.30 -22.48
C VAL A 216 -18.44 -8.16 -22.21
N ALA A 217 -18.72 -8.42 -20.93
CA ALA A 217 -19.91 -9.08 -20.47
C ALA A 217 -20.92 -8.06 -19.92
N VAL A 218 -21.97 -7.77 -20.69
CA VAL A 218 -23.05 -6.85 -20.27
C VAL A 218 -24.04 -7.61 -19.40
N ASN A 219 -23.97 -7.41 -18.08
CA ASN A 219 -24.70 -8.19 -17.09
C ASN A 219 -26.04 -7.53 -16.67
N LYS A 220 -26.87 -8.30 -15.97
CA LYS A 220 -28.19 -7.89 -15.44
C LYS A 220 -29.23 -7.53 -16.52
N ILE A 221 -29.19 -8.20 -17.68
CA ILE A 221 -30.21 -8.02 -18.74
C ILE A 221 -31.63 -8.44 -18.31
N ASP A 222 -31.75 -9.15 -17.18
CA ASP A 222 -33.02 -9.58 -16.60
C ASP A 222 -33.78 -8.45 -15.85
N LYS A 223 -33.16 -7.28 -15.63
CA LYS A 223 -33.79 -6.18 -14.91
C LYS A 223 -34.66 -5.30 -15.80
N GLU A 224 -35.82 -4.89 -15.28
CA GLU A 224 -36.66 -3.85 -15.88
C GLU A 224 -35.90 -2.51 -15.87
N GLY A 225 -35.41 -2.06 -17.03
CA GLY A 225 -34.57 -0.87 -17.17
C GLY A 225 -33.15 -1.12 -17.69
N ALA A 226 -32.76 -2.38 -17.93
CA ALA A 226 -31.49 -2.71 -18.56
C ALA A 226 -31.37 -2.09 -19.96
N ALA A 227 -30.26 -1.41 -20.24
CA ALA A 227 -30.00 -0.78 -21.53
C ALA A 227 -28.63 -1.19 -22.11
N PRO A 228 -28.47 -2.41 -22.67
CA PRO A 228 -27.20 -2.89 -23.21
C PRO A 228 -26.60 -2.00 -24.30
N ASP A 229 -27.44 -1.44 -25.18
CA ASP A 229 -27.00 -0.55 -26.26
C ASP A 229 -26.35 0.73 -25.74
N LYS A 230 -26.79 1.22 -24.58
CA LYS A 230 -26.16 2.38 -23.93
C LYS A 230 -24.74 2.04 -23.48
N ILE A 231 -24.51 0.83 -22.98
CA ILE A 231 -23.19 0.36 -22.54
C ILE A 231 -22.22 0.27 -23.72
N ARG A 232 -22.67 -0.27 -24.86
CA ARG A 232 -21.88 -0.33 -26.11
C ARG A 232 -21.42 1.07 -26.54
N GLY A 233 -22.34 2.04 -26.54
CA GLY A 233 -22.03 3.43 -26.86
C GLY A 233 -21.04 4.07 -25.88
N GLN A 234 -21.21 3.85 -24.57
CA GLN A 234 -20.31 4.39 -23.55
C GLN A 234 -18.89 3.80 -23.63
N LEU A 235 -18.75 2.49 -23.83
CA LEU A 235 -17.46 1.82 -23.89
C LEU A 235 -16.65 2.15 -25.14
N THR A 236 -17.32 2.57 -26.22
CA THR A 236 -16.67 3.10 -27.43
C THR A 236 -15.82 4.33 -27.12
N GLU A 237 -16.22 5.19 -26.17
CA GLU A 237 -15.44 6.36 -25.75
C GLU A 237 -14.11 5.98 -25.07
N TYR A 238 -14.02 4.76 -24.55
CA TYR A 238 -12.83 4.21 -23.90
C TYR A 238 -12.01 3.29 -24.82
N GLY A 239 -12.29 3.31 -26.13
CA GLY A 239 -11.57 2.54 -27.13
C GLY A 239 -12.03 1.08 -27.28
N LEU A 240 -13.10 0.67 -26.59
CA LEU A 240 -13.69 -0.66 -26.72
C LEU A 240 -14.85 -0.59 -27.71
N VAL A 241 -14.57 -0.89 -28.97
CA VAL A 241 -15.52 -0.78 -30.08
C VAL A 241 -16.12 -2.16 -30.37
N PRO A 242 -17.47 -2.31 -30.33
CA PRO A 242 -18.10 -3.59 -30.67
C PRO A 242 -17.84 -4.03 -32.13
N GLU A 243 -17.75 -5.34 -32.37
CA GLU A 243 -17.64 -5.91 -33.73
C GLU A 243 -18.75 -5.44 -34.67
N GLU A 244 -19.98 -5.29 -34.17
CA GLU A 244 -21.13 -4.79 -34.94
C GLU A 244 -20.91 -3.38 -35.50
N TYR A 245 -20.04 -2.59 -34.85
CA TYR A 245 -19.68 -1.23 -35.27
C TYR A 245 -18.35 -1.20 -36.04
N GLY A 246 -17.80 -2.37 -36.40
CA GLY A 246 -16.53 -2.52 -37.11
C GLY A 246 -15.30 -2.50 -36.19
N GLY A 247 -15.49 -2.72 -34.88
CA GLY A 247 -14.40 -2.90 -33.92
C GLY A 247 -13.93 -4.35 -33.80
N ASP A 248 -13.13 -4.60 -32.78
CA ASP A 248 -12.49 -5.88 -32.44
C ASP A 248 -12.93 -6.45 -31.09
N THR A 249 -13.67 -5.66 -30.29
CA THR A 249 -14.09 -6.06 -28.95
C THR A 249 -15.39 -6.86 -29.02
N MET A 250 -15.40 -8.07 -28.46
CA MET A 250 -16.60 -8.87 -28.35
C MET A 250 -17.48 -8.44 -27.17
N PHE A 251 -18.78 -8.26 -27.44
CA PHE A 251 -19.79 -7.90 -26.44
C PHE A 251 -20.81 -9.02 -26.32
N VAL A 252 -20.96 -9.57 -25.10
CA VAL A 252 -21.93 -10.63 -24.81
C VAL A 252 -22.90 -10.16 -23.75
N ASP A 253 -24.18 -10.17 -24.09
CA ASP A 253 -25.28 -9.80 -23.18
C ASP A 253 -25.64 -11.02 -22.31
N ILE A 254 -25.42 -10.92 -21.00
CA ILE A 254 -25.57 -12.04 -20.06
C ILE A 254 -26.51 -11.73 -18.89
N SER A 255 -27.08 -12.77 -18.29
CA SER A 255 -27.63 -12.69 -16.93
C SER A 255 -26.95 -13.71 -16.03
N ALA A 256 -25.99 -13.26 -15.23
CA ALA A 256 -25.32 -14.11 -14.24
C ALA A 256 -26.29 -14.67 -13.18
N LYS A 257 -27.44 -14.02 -12.97
CA LYS A 257 -28.46 -14.48 -12.02
C LYS A 257 -29.27 -15.65 -12.57
N GLN A 258 -29.68 -15.57 -13.83
CA GLN A 258 -30.51 -16.55 -14.54
C GLN A 258 -29.70 -17.62 -15.28
N GLY A 259 -28.39 -17.42 -15.46
CA GLY A 259 -27.53 -18.31 -16.24
C GLY A 259 -27.71 -18.15 -17.76
N LEU A 260 -28.17 -16.98 -18.22
CA LEU A 260 -28.41 -16.73 -19.66
C LEU A 260 -27.10 -16.34 -20.36
N ASN A 261 -26.86 -16.93 -21.54
CA ASN A 261 -25.73 -16.65 -22.44
C ASN A 261 -24.33 -16.83 -21.82
N ILE A 262 -24.22 -17.64 -20.75
CA ILE A 262 -22.92 -17.93 -20.12
C ILE A 262 -22.05 -18.78 -21.06
N GLU A 263 -22.61 -19.79 -21.72
CA GLU A 263 -21.90 -20.60 -22.72
C GLU A 263 -21.37 -19.72 -23.87
N GLN A 264 -22.18 -18.81 -24.39
CA GLN A 264 -21.77 -17.84 -25.43
C GLN A 264 -20.63 -16.94 -24.97
N LEU A 265 -20.60 -16.56 -23.68
CA LEU A 265 -19.47 -15.80 -23.12
C LEU A 265 -18.18 -16.63 -23.09
N LEU A 266 -18.26 -17.90 -22.71
CA LEU A 266 -17.09 -18.79 -22.69
C LEU A 266 -16.57 -19.08 -24.11
N GLU A 267 -17.48 -19.30 -25.06
CA GLU A 267 -17.14 -19.42 -26.49
C GLU A 267 -16.46 -18.14 -27.02
N ALA A 268 -17.00 -16.97 -26.70
CA ALA A 268 -16.41 -15.69 -27.09
C ALA A 268 -14.98 -15.54 -26.54
N VAL A 269 -14.75 -15.92 -25.28
CA VAL A 269 -13.40 -15.88 -24.68
C VAL A 269 -12.42 -16.79 -25.43
N LEU A 270 -12.81 -18.01 -25.78
CA LEU A 270 -11.95 -18.91 -26.55
C LEU A 270 -11.68 -18.39 -27.96
N LEU A 271 -12.70 -17.84 -28.63
CA LEU A 271 -12.57 -17.26 -29.97
C LEU A 271 -11.65 -16.02 -29.96
N THR A 272 -11.76 -15.16 -28.95
CA THR A 272 -10.82 -14.04 -28.76
C THR A 272 -9.40 -14.55 -28.51
N ALA A 273 -9.25 -15.63 -27.73
CA ALA A 273 -7.94 -16.25 -27.48
C ALA A 273 -7.30 -16.72 -28.79
N ASP A 274 -8.04 -17.48 -29.59
CA ASP A 274 -7.54 -18.04 -30.85
C ASP A 274 -7.30 -16.97 -31.93
N ALA A 275 -8.04 -15.86 -31.89
CA ALA A 275 -7.90 -14.78 -32.87
C ALA A 275 -6.77 -13.80 -32.54
N SER A 276 -6.54 -13.51 -31.25
CA SER A 276 -5.65 -12.43 -30.82
C SER A 276 -4.31 -12.91 -30.26
N LEU A 277 -4.19 -14.16 -29.82
CA LEU A 277 -3.05 -14.63 -29.03
C LEU A 277 -2.49 -15.95 -29.57
N ASP A 278 -1.17 -16.10 -29.50
CA ASP A 278 -0.50 -17.39 -29.70
C ASP A 278 -0.30 -18.09 -28.34
N LEU A 279 -1.30 -18.86 -27.92
CA LEU A 279 -1.30 -19.53 -26.62
C LEU A 279 -0.62 -20.90 -26.69
N ARG A 280 0.69 -20.89 -26.87
CA ARG A 280 1.53 -22.09 -26.78
C ARG A 280 2.60 -21.96 -25.69
N ALA A 281 2.99 -23.09 -25.10
CA ALA A 281 4.07 -23.18 -24.13
C ALA A 281 4.73 -24.56 -24.23
N ASN A 282 6.01 -24.65 -23.90
CA ASN A 282 6.68 -25.95 -23.82
C ASN A 282 6.29 -26.67 -22.50
N PRO A 283 5.63 -27.84 -22.54
CA PRO A 283 5.30 -28.60 -21.33
C PRO A 283 6.47 -29.45 -20.81
N ASP A 284 7.47 -29.76 -21.64
CA ASP A 284 8.55 -30.71 -21.34
C ASP A 284 9.72 -30.11 -20.55
N MET A 285 9.76 -28.77 -20.43
CA MET A 285 10.76 -28.06 -19.62
C MET A 285 10.41 -28.02 -18.12
N ASP A 286 11.37 -27.56 -17.32
CA ASP A 286 11.16 -27.29 -15.90
C ASP A 286 10.14 -26.17 -15.67
N ALA A 287 9.29 -26.34 -14.65
CA ALA A 287 8.17 -25.44 -14.46
C ALA A 287 8.60 -24.02 -14.05
N GLN A 288 7.97 -23.06 -14.72
CA GLN A 288 7.97 -21.66 -14.37
C GLN A 288 6.54 -21.20 -14.17
N GLY A 289 6.31 -20.36 -13.18
CA GLY A 289 4.96 -19.89 -12.89
C GLY A 289 4.94 -18.71 -11.94
N VAL A 290 3.76 -18.35 -11.48
CA VAL A 290 3.55 -17.23 -10.57
C VAL A 290 2.74 -17.68 -9.36
N ALA A 291 3.18 -17.29 -8.16
CA ALA A 291 2.42 -17.48 -6.94
C ALA A 291 1.25 -16.49 -6.94
N ILE A 292 0.02 -16.96 -7.17
CA ILE A 292 -1.17 -16.11 -7.16
C ILE A 292 -1.48 -15.64 -5.73
N GLU A 293 -1.53 -16.60 -4.82
CA GLU A 293 -1.89 -16.36 -3.42
C GLU A 293 -1.16 -17.34 -2.51
N ALA A 294 -0.78 -16.90 -1.32
CA ALA A 294 -0.06 -17.73 -0.37
C ALA A 294 -0.56 -17.48 1.05
N HIS A 295 -0.68 -18.56 1.83
CA HIS A 295 -1.15 -18.51 3.20
C HIS A 295 -0.47 -19.57 4.08
N LEU A 296 -0.70 -19.46 5.39
CA LEU A 296 -0.22 -20.45 6.36
C LEU A 296 -1.36 -21.37 6.76
N ASP A 297 -1.29 -22.65 6.35
CA ASP A 297 -2.29 -23.65 6.71
C ASP A 297 -1.91 -24.40 7.99
N ARG A 298 -2.92 -24.64 8.84
CA ARG A 298 -2.76 -25.38 10.09
C ARG A 298 -2.58 -26.88 9.82
N GLY A 299 -1.33 -27.30 9.82
CA GLY A 299 -0.92 -28.70 9.71
C GLY A 299 -0.18 -28.99 8.41
N ARG A 300 -0.49 -28.28 7.32
CA ARG A 300 0.28 -28.37 6.07
C ARG A 300 1.47 -27.42 6.04
N GLY A 301 1.45 -26.35 6.85
CA GLY A 301 2.49 -25.33 6.88
C GLY A 301 2.27 -24.27 5.79
N PRO A 302 3.33 -23.62 5.30
CA PRO A 302 3.24 -22.63 4.23
C PRO A 302 2.75 -23.28 2.92
N VAL A 303 1.69 -22.71 2.36
CA VAL A 303 1.08 -23.16 1.11
C VAL A 303 0.92 -21.97 0.16
N ALA A 304 1.04 -22.23 -1.14
CA ALA A 304 0.79 -21.23 -2.16
C ALA A 304 0.01 -21.82 -3.33
N THR A 305 -0.99 -21.09 -3.80
CA THR A 305 -1.65 -21.34 -5.07
C THR A 305 -0.78 -20.76 -6.17
N VAL A 306 -0.27 -21.62 -7.04
CA VAL A 306 0.63 -21.26 -8.14
C VAL A 306 -0.09 -21.50 -9.46
N LEU A 307 0.05 -20.57 -10.39
CA LEU A 307 -0.30 -20.77 -11.79
C LEU A 307 0.96 -21.09 -12.58
N ILE A 308 0.99 -22.27 -13.20
CA ILE A 308 2.08 -22.68 -14.08
C ILE A 308 1.94 -21.93 -15.39
N GLN A 309 2.98 -21.23 -15.83
CA GLN A 309 3.00 -20.52 -17.11
C GLN A 309 3.63 -21.38 -18.20
N ARG A 310 4.71 -22.11 -17.85
CA ARG A 310 5.49 -22.95 -18.76
C ARG A 310 6.07 -24.15 -18.01
N GLY A 311 6.43 -25.20 -18.74
CA GLY A 311 6.94 -26.44 -18.19
C GLY A 311 5.91 -27.22 -17.37
N THR A 312 6.35 -28.31 -16.75
CA THR A 312 5.50 -29.17 -15.92
C THR A 312 6.03 -29.25 -14.51
N LEU A 313 5.20 -28.86 -13.53
CA LEU A 313 5.56 -28.95 -12.11
C LEU A 313 5.19 -30.34 -11.59
N ARG A 314 6.10 -31.00 -10.88
CA ARG A 314 5.90 -32.36 -10.35
C ARG A 314 6.13 -32.43 -8.85
N VAL A 315 5.49 -33.42 -8.22
CA VAL A 315 5.75 -33.71 -6.80
C VAL A 315 7.18 -34.20 -6.64
N GLY A 316 7.93 -33.53 -5.77
CA GLY A 316 9.34 -33.81 -5.51
C GLY A 316 10.30 -32.73 -6.02
N ASP A 317 9.84 -31.81 -6.86
CA ASP A 317 10.67 -30.76 -7.45
C ASP A 317 11.17 -29.77 -6.39
N SER A 318 12.41 -29.28 -6.57
CA SER A 318 12.96 -28.20 -5.76
C SER A 318 12.48 -26.88 -6.34
N ILE A 319 11.90 -26.02 -5.51
CA ILE A 319 11.24 -24.79 -5.97
C ILE A 319 11.72 -23.56 -5.21
N VAL A 320 11.73 -22.43 -5.89
CA VAL A 320 11.92 -21.09 -5.32
C VAL A 320 10.81 -20.17 -5.80
N ALA A 321 10.18 -19.45 -4.87
CA ALA A 321 9.17 -18.42 -5.13
C ALA A 321 9.54 -17.17 -4.35
N GLY A 322 10.08 -16.16 -5.05
CA GLY A 322 10.57 -14.94 -4.40
C GLY A 322 11.67 -15.25 -3.38
N ASP A 323 11.44 -14.88 -2.11
CA ASP A 323 12.32 -15.17 -0.97
C ASP A 323 11.98 -16.47 -0.21
N ALA A 324 10.94 -17.19 -0.65
CA ALA A 324 10.61 -18.52 -0.16
C ALA A 324 11.21 -19.60 -1.06
N TYR A 325 11.57 -20.74 -0.47
CA TYR A 325 12.02 -21.91 -1.19
C TYR A 325 11.49 -23.18 -0.53
N GLY A 326 11.61 -24.31 -1.20
CA GLY A 326 11.19 -25.59 -0.65
C GLY A 326 11.28 -26.72 -1.64
N ARG A 327 10.63 -27.82 -1.28
CA ARG A 327 10.46 -28.99 -2.14
C ARG A 327 8.98 -29.34 -2.18
N VAL A 328 8.43 -29.55 -3.36
CA VAL A 328 7.02 -29.91 -3.54
C VAL A 328 6.75 -31.24 -2.84
N ARG A 329 6.02 -31.21 -1.72
CA ARG A 329 5.64 -32.42 -0.97
C ARG A 329 4.31 -32.97 -1.45
N ARG A 330 3.41 -32.08 -1.82
CA ARG A 330 2.04 -32.38 -2.22
C ARG A 330 1.52 -31.23 -3.08
N MET A 331 0.73 -31.58 -4.08
CA MET A 331 0.03 -30.63 -4.94
C MET A 331 -1.45 -30.98 -4.91
N ILE A 332 -2.28 -29.96 -4.79
CA ILE A 332 -3.73 -30.11 -4.64
C ILE A 332 -4.41 -29.21 -5.66
N ASP A 333 -5.41 -29.73 -6.37
CA ASP A 333 -6.20 -28.95 -7.32
C ASP A 333 -7.30 -28.11 -6.63
N GLU A 334 -8.07 -27.39 -7.44
CA GLU A 334 -9.17 -26.53 -7.00
C GLU A 334 -10.34 -27.30 -6.34
N TYR A 335 -10.43 -28.62 -6.56
CA TYR A 335 -11.45 -29.49 -5.99
C TYR A 335 -10.99 -30.17 -4.69
N GLY A 336 -9.73 -29.96 -4.29
CA GLY A 336 -9.13 -30.54 -3.10
C GLY A 336 -8.54 -31.93 -3.34
N GLU A 337 -8.42 -32.36 -4.59
CA GLU A 337 -7.85 -33.64 -4.98
C GLU A 337 -6.33 -33.55 -5.19
N ASP A 338 -5.62 -34.66 -4.94
CA ASP A 338 -4.18 -34.72 -5.12
C ASP A 338 -3.81 -34.86 -6.59
N VAL A 339 -2.87 -34.02 -7.05
CA VAL A 339 -2.31 -34.08 -8.39
C VAL A 339 -0.82 -34.41 -8.36
N SER A 340 -0.35 -35.24 -9.28
CA SER A 340 1.06 -35.62 -9.40
C SER A 340 1.88 -34.65 -10.26
N GLU A 341 1.22 -34.04 -11.24
CA GLU A 341 1.80 -33.11 -12.20
C GLU A 341 0.83 -31.96 -12.49
N ALA A 342 1.38 -30.77 -12.74
CA ALA A 342 0.64 -29.59 -13.15
C ALA A 342 1.24 -29.02 -14.45
N LEU A 343 0.42 -29.04 -15.50
CA LEU A 343 0.76 -28.55 -16.85
C LEU A 343 0.62 -27.03 -16.96
N PRO A 344 1.12 -26.40 -18.05
CA PRO A 344 0.92 -24.98 -18.31
C PRO A 344 -0.55 -24.54 -18.22
N SER A 345 -0.77 -23.35 -17.69
CA SER A 345 -2.06 -22.75 -17.31
C SER A 345 -2.84 -23.47 -16.21
N ARG A 346 -2.36 -24.57 -15.61
CA ARG A 346 -3.08 -25.23 -14.50
C ARG A 346 -2.77 -24.52 -13.17
N PRO A 347 -3.79 -24.05 -12.42
CA PRO A 347 -3.60 -23.58 -11.07
C PRO A 347 -3.46 -24.77 -10.12
N VAL A 348 -2.51 -24.72 -9.19
CA VAL A 348 -2.29 -25.79 -8.22
C VAL A 348 -1.84 -25.25 -6.88
N GLN A 349 -2.40 -25.79 -5.79
CA GLN A 349 -1.95 -25.47 -4.45
C GLN A 349 -0.74 -26.34 -4.10
N VAL A 350 0.41 -25.68 -3.97
CA VAL A 350 1.69 -26.30 -3.65
C VAL A 350 1.93 -26.27 -2.14
N VAL A 351 2.18 -27.44 -1.58
CA VAL A 351 2.59 -27.63 -0.18
C VAL A 351 4.05 -28.04 -0.14
N GLY A 352 4.89 -27.31 0.60
CA GLY A 352 6.30 -27.66 0.71
C GLY A 352 7.28 -26.51 0.93
N PHE A 353 6.79 -25.27 0.94
CA PHE A 353 7.63 -24.10 1.19
C PHE A 353 8.09 -24.03 2.66
N THR A 354 9.28 -23.45 2.88
CA THR A 354 9.80 -23.17 4.22
C THR A 354 9.19 -21.93 4.85
N SER A 355 8.74 -20.98 4.03
CA SER A 355 8.09 -19.72 4.40
C SER A 355 6.97 -19.41 3.42
N VAL A 356 6.05 -18.51 3.78
CA VAL A 356 4.97 -18.09 2.88
C VAL A 356 5.56 -17.16 1.81
N PRO A 357 5.50 -17.50 0.50
CA PRO A 357 5.97 -16.60 -0.56
C PRO A 357 5.09 -15.35 -0.65
N GLY A 358 5.62 -14.30 -1.29
CA GLY A 358 4.84 -13.12 -1.64
C GLY A 358 3.83 -13.43 -2.75
N ALA A 359 2.72 -12.68 -2.75
CA ALA A 359 1.77 -12.75 -3.85
C ALA A 359 2.35 -12.08 -5.11
N GLY A 360 2.28 -12.75 -6.25
CA GLY A 360 2.91 -12.34 -7.51
C GLY A 360 4.38 -12.72 -7.63
N ASP A 361 4.96 -13.44 -6.67
CA ASP A 361 6.35 -13.89 -6.78
C ASP A 361 6.49 -14.96 -7.88
N ASN A 362 7.52 -14.82 -8.70
CA ASN A 362 7.87 -15.80 -9.73
C ASN A 362 8.33 -17.12 -9.07
N LEU A 363 7.65 -18.21 -9.43
CA LEU A 363 8.03 -19.59 -9.13
C LEU A 363 8.98 -20.10 -10.20
N LEU A 364 10.08 -20.70 -9.77
CA LEU A 364 11.01 -21.43 -10.63
C LEU A 364 11.32 -22.79 -10.00
N VAL A 365 11.26 -23.85 -10.81
CA VAL A 365 11.87 -25.16 -10.48
C VAL A 365 13.37 -25.08 -10.69
N VAL A 366 14.13 -25.69 -9.79
CA VAL A 366 15.59 -25.78 -9.89
C VAL A 366 16.06 -27.20 -9.59
N ASP A 367 17.22 -27.56 -10.14
CA ASP A 367 17.78 -28.91 -10.00
C ASP A 367 18.01 -29.34 -8.53
N GLU A 368 18.53 -28.42 -7.71
CA GLU A 368 18.96 -28.72 -6.33
C GLU A 368 18.35 -27.78 -5.28
N ASP A 369 17.91 -28.35 -4.14
CA ASP A 369 17.48 -27.60 -2.95
C ASP A 369 18.49 -26.52 -2.52
N ARG A 370 19.78 -26.77 -2.74
CA ARG A 370 20.86 -25.83 -2.38
C ARG A 370 20.81 -24.57 -3.23
N ILE A 371 20.52 -24.69 -4.52
CA ILE A 371 20.42 -23.57 -5.45
C ILE A 371 19.18 -22.73 -5.10
N ALA A 372 18.04 -23.40 -4.86
CA ALA A 372 16.80 -22.74 -4.43
C ALA A 372 17.02 -21.85 -3.20
N ARG A 373 17.71 -22.38 -2.18
CA ARG A 373 18.06 -21.64 -0.96
C ARG A 373 18.95 -20.44 -1.25
N GLN A 374 19.99 -20.59 -2.08
CA GLN A 374 20.91 -19.50 -2.39
C GLN A 374 20.23 -18.35 -3.14
N ILE A 375 19.33 -18.66 -4.07
CA ILE A 375 18.52 -17.67 -4.79
C ILE A 375 17.63 -16.92 -3.80
N ALA A 376 16.87 -17.64 -2.97
CA ALA A 376 15.98 -17.06 -1.97
C ALA A 376 16.72 -16.17 -0.95
N ASP A 377 17.86 -16.63 -0.42
CA ASP A 377 18.65 -15.88 0.56
C ASP A 377 19.21 -14.57 -0.05
N ARG A 378 19.65 -14.61 -1.32
CA ARG A 378 20.12 -13.42 -2.05
C ARG A 378 18.97 -12.45 -2.31
N ARG A 379 17.80 -12.92 -2.74
CA ARG A 379 16.59 -12.09 -2.92
C ARG A 379 16.16 -11.43 -1.61
N ASN A 380 16.15 -12.18 -0.51
CA ASN A 380 15.82 -11.65 0.82
C ASN A 380 16.81 -10.58 1.29
N ALA A 381 18.12 -10.82 1.12
CA ALA A 381 19.15 -9.84 1.43
C ALA A 381 18.96 -8.53 0.64
N ARG A 382 18.69 -8.64 -0.67
CA ARG A 382 18.40 -7.48 -1.54
C ARG A 382 17.17 -6.70 -1.07
N LYS A 383 16.06 -7.40 -0.79
CA LYS A 383 14.80 -6.79 -0.31
C LYS A 383 15.02 -6.01 1.00
N ARG A 384 15.77 -6.58 1.95
CA ARG A 384 16.12 -5.92 3.22
C ARG A 384 16.99 -4.68 3.00
N ASN A 385 17.98 -4.74 2.12
CA ASN A 385 18.85 -3.60 1.80
C ASN A 385 18.07 -2.47 1.13
N ALA A 386 17.17 -2.79 0.19
CA ALA A 386 16.31 -1.82 -0.47
C ALA A 386 15.34 -1.13 0.49
N LEU A 387 14.71 -1.87 1.42
CA LEU A 387 13.85 -1.30 2.46
C LEU A 387 14.64 -0.40 3.42
N ALA A 388 15.84 -0.82 3.83
CA ALA A 388 16.72 -0.01 4.66
C ALA A 388 17.10 1.31 3.98
N ALA A 389 17.37 1.28 2.67
CA ALA A 389 17.66 2.48 1.88
C ALA A 389 16.43 3.41 1.77
N LYS A 390 15.23 2.89 1.49
CA LYS A 390 13.98 3.69 1.41
C LYS A 390 13.60 4.35 2.72
N SER A 391 13.82 3.68 3.86
CA SER A 391 13.46 4.21 5.18
C SER A 391 14.31 5.39 5.64
N ARG A 392 15.43 5.68 4.94
CA ARG A 392 16.30 6.81 5.30
C ARG A 392 15.81 8.09 4.66
N LYS A 393 15.33 9.00 5.50
CA LYS A 393 15.34 10.42 5.17
C LYS A 393 16.79 10.91 5.18
N ARG A 394 17.14 11.72 4.18
CA ARG A 394 18.41 12.46 4.11
C ARG A 394 18.42 13.45 5.26
N ILE A 395 19.05 13.11 6.38
CA ILE A 395 19.15 14.01 7.53
C ILE A 395 20.43 14.81 7.36
N SER A 396 20.32 16.04 6.86
CA SER A 396 21.41 17.00 6.91
C SER A 396 21.55 17.56 8.34
N LEU A 397 22.66 18.24 8.64
CA LEU A 397 22.82 18.94 9.91
C LEU A 397 21.78 20.06 10.11
N GLU A 398 21.24 20.62 9.02
CA GLU A 398 20.17 21.63 9.04
C GLU A 398 18.80 20.99 9.35
N ASP A 399 18.61 19.72 8.99
CA ASP A 399 17.40 18.93 9.27
C ASP A 399 17.41 18.28 10.66
N LEU A 400 18.49 18.41 11.43
CA LEU A 400 18.55 17.83 12.76
C LEU A 400 17.47 18.45 13.68
N ASP A 401 17.23 19.75 13.57
CA ASP A 401 16.20 20.47 14.33
C ASP A 401 14.77 20.09 13.90
N SER A 402 14.55 19.73 12.63
CA SER A 402 13.25 19.26 12.14
C SER A 402 13.02 17.79 12.50
N ALA A 403 14.06 16.95 12.47
CA ALA A 403 14.03 15.56 12.92
C ALA A 403 13.85 15.42 14.45
N LEU A 404 14.24 16.44 15.21
CA LEU A 404 14.02 16.53 16.66
C LEU A 404 12.60 16.99 17.03
N LYS A 405 11.76 17.41 16.07
CA LYS A 405 10.34 17.68 16.36
C LYS A 405 9.64 16.37 16.73
N GLU A 406 9.03 16.33 17.90
CA GLU A 406 8.19 15.20 18.33
C GLU A 406 6.95 15.10 17.45
N HIS A 407 6.99 14.19 16.48
CA HIS A 407 5.80 13.72 15.77
C HIS A 407 5.15 12.60 16.59
N SER A 408 3.83 12.62 16.70
CA SER A 408 3.09 11.51 17.28
C SER A 408 3.12 10.35 16.29
N GLN A 409 3.55 9.16 16.72
CA GLN A 409 3.64 8.00 15.82
C GLN A 409 2.63 6.93 16.25
N LEU A 410 1.86 6.42 15.28
CA LEU A 410 1.04 5.23 15.45
C LEU A 410 1.77 4.03 14.83
N ASN A 411 2.26 3.16 15.69
CA ASN A 411 2.94 1.94 15.28
C ASN A 411 1.94 0.79 15.14
N LEU A 412 1.98 0.08 14.01
CA LEU A 412 1.11 -1.05 13.72
C LEU A 412 1.91 -2.33 13.46
N ILE A 413 1.34 -3.46 13.87
CA ILE A 413 1.73 -4.79 13.40
C ILE A 413 0.53 -5.40 12.68
N LEU A 414 0.73 -5.80 11.42
CA LEU A 414 -0.32 -6.37 10.58
C LEU A 414 -0.20 -7.89 10.53
N LYS A 415 -1.29 -8.60 10.83
CA LYS A 415 -1.41 -10.05 10.68
C LYS A 415 -2.62 -10.37 9.83
N GLY A 416 -2.45 -11.16 8.78
CA GLY A 416 -3.54 -11.55 7.89
C GLY A 416 -3.54 -13.05 7.63
N ASP A 417 -4.63 -13.54 7.08
CA ASP A 417 -4.80 -14.94 6.71
C ASP A 417 -3.95 -15.33 5.51
N ASN A 418 -3.76 -14.42 4.56
CA ASN A 418 -2.94 -14.62 3.37
C ASN A 418 -2.01 -13.42 3.09
N SER A 419 -0.99 -13.63 2.25
CA SER A 419 0.01 -12.59 1.96
C SER A 419 -0.59 -11.40 1.19
N GLY A 420 -1.53 -11.67 0.29
CA GLY A 420 -2.12 -10.63 -0.55
C GLY A 420 -2.95 -9.62 0.24
N THR A 421 -3.77 -10.08 1.19
CA THR A 421 -4.61 -9.19 2.02
C THR A 421 -3.78 -8.32 2.94
N VAL A 422 -2.68 -8.84 3.49
CA VAL A 422 -1.75 -8.07 4.33
C VAL A 422 -1.12 -6.93 3.53
N GLU A 423 -0.69 -7.20 2.30
CA GLU A 423 -0.12 -6.17 1.41
C GLU A 423 -1.15 -5.12 1.03
N ALA A 424 -2.36 -5.55 0.65
CA ALA A 424 -3.45 -4.64 0.29
C ALA A 424 -3.87 -3.75 1.47
N LEU A 425 -3.96 -4.32 2.68
CA LEU A 425 -4.28 -3.56 3.89
C LEU A 425 -3.16 -2.55 4.21
N GLU A 426 -1.90 -2.94 4.10
CA GLU A 426 -0.78 -2.03 4.31
C GLU A 426 -0.80 -0.85 3.32
N GLU A 427 -0.96 -1.14 2.03
CA GLU A 427 -1.01 -0.10 1.00
C GLU A 427 -2.19 0.85 1.23
N ALA A 428 -3.36 0.31 1.56
CA ALA A 428 -4.54 1.12 1.86
C ALA A 428 -4.35 2.00 3.11
N LEU A 429 -3.69 1.48 4.15
CA LEU A 429 -3.38 2.23 5.37
C LEU A 429 -2.32 3.32 5.13
N LEU A 430 -1.30 3.04 4.32
CA LEU A 430 -0.27 4.02 3.95
C LEU A 430 -0.80 5.09 2.99
N GLY A 431 -1.86 4.79 2.23
CA GLY A 431 -2.56 5.73 1.36
C GLY A 431 -3.49 6.69 2.09
N ILE A 432 -3.70 6.54 3.41
CA ILE A 432 -4.49 7.50 4.19
C ILE A 432 -3.72 8.82 4.23
N GLU A 433 -4.35 9.88 3.69
CA GLU A 433 -3.81 11.23 3.79
C GLU A 433 -3.95 11.74 5.22
N ILE A 434 -2.82 12.03 5.87
CA ILE A 434 -2.74 12.50 7.26
C ILE A 434 -1.91 13.77 7.29
N ASP A 435 -2.25 14.70 8.19
CA ASP A 435 -1.41 15.87 8.49
C ASP A 435 -0.01 15.44 8.99
N ASP A 436 1.02 16.22 8.65
CA ASP A 436 2.43 15.94 8.98
C ASP A 436 2.72 15.75 10.49
N GLU A 437 1.79 16.11 11.38
CA GLU A 437 1.91 15.97 12.84
C GLU A 437 1.86 14.51 13.32
N VAL A 438 1.18 13.62 12.60
CA VAL A 438 1.00 12.21 12.97
C VAL A 438 1.56 11.31 11.87
N GLN A 439 2.40 10.34 12.24
CA GLN A 439 2.97 9.38 11.30
C GLN A 439 2.45 7.98 11.59
N LEU A 440 1.95 7.33 10.55
CA LEU A 440 1.64 5.91 10.58
C LEU A 440 2.89 5.10 10.22
N ARG A 441 3.20 4.08 11.02
CA ARG A 441 4.33 3.18 10.75
C ARG A 441 3.94 1.72 10.95
N VAL A 442 4.10 0.92 9.90
CA VAL A 442 4.01 -0.54 9.98
C VAL A 442 5.38 -1.08 10.39
N ILE A 443 5.45 -1.72 11.57
CA ILE A 443 6.69 -2.25 12.13
C ILE A 443 6.97 -3.67 11.64
N ASP A 444 5.93 -4.50 11.66
CA ASP A 444 5.99 -5.89 11.26
C ASP A 444 4.70 -6.24 10.53
N ARG A 445 4.83 -7.12 9.55
CA ARG A 445 3.71 -7.69 8.82
C ARG A 445 3.95 -9.17 8.64
N GLY A 446 2.91 -9.98 8.72
CA GLY A 446 3.06 -11.39 8.42
C GLY A 446 1.75 -12.13 8.27
N VAL A 447 1.89 -13.36 7.80
CA VAL A 447 0.77 -14.25 7.52
C VAL A 447 0.57 -15.23 8.66
N GLY A 448 -0.69 -15.53 8.98
CA GLY A 448 -1.10 -16.42 10.05
C GLY A 448 -1.53 -15.68 11.33
N GLY A 449 -1.89 -16.47 12.34
CA GLY A 449 -2.40 -15.97 13.61
C GLY A 449 -1.41 -15.12 14.40
N VAL A 450 -1.93 -14.34 15.35
CA VAL A 450 -1.11 -13.49 16.23
C VAL A 450 -0.38 -14.38 17.24
N THR A 451 0.96 -14.32 17.25
CA THR A 451 1.83 -15.13 18.12
C THR A 451 2.35 -14.33 19.33
N GLU A 452 2.88 -15.03 20.34
CA GLU A 452 3.52 -14.41 21.51
C GLU A 452 4.70 -13.49 21.11
N THR A 453 5.45 -13.84 20.05
CA THR A 453 6.53 -13.00 19.52
C THR A 453 6.01 -11.67 19.01
N ASN A 454 4.83 -11.65 18.36
CA ASN A 454 4.23 -10.42 17.87
C ASN A 454 3.77 -9.52 19.04
N VAL A 455 3.23 -10.13 20.10
CA VAL A 455 2.84 -9.40 21.31
C VAL A 455 4.07 -8.79 22.01
N ASN A 456 5.16 -9.53 22.13
CA ASN A 456 6.40 -9.00 22.70
C ASN A 456 6.98 -7.85 21.86
N LEU A 457 6.95 -7.97 20.53
CA LEU A 457 7.40 -6.91 19.63
C LEU A 457 6.50 -5.67 19.76
N ALA A 458 5.18 -5.86 19.83
CA ALA A 458 4.23 -4.79 20.04
C ALA A 458 4.46 -4.06 21.37
N ALA A 459 4.67 -4.80 22.46
CA ALA A 459 4.99 -4.22 23.76
C ALA A 459 6.30 -3.41 23.75
N ALA A 460 7.34 -3.91 23.08
CA ALA A 460 8.64 -3.24 22.99
C ALA A 460 8.60 -1.96 22.12
N SER A 461 7.68 -1.89 21.16
CA SER A 461 7.59 -0.80 20.19
C SER A 461 6.36 0.09 20.35
N ASN A 462 5.56 -0.16 21.39
CA ASN A 462 4.27 0.50 21.64
C ASN A 462 3.35 0.45 20.40
N ALA A 463 3.19 -0.73 19.82
CA ALA A 463 2.41 -0.95 18.60
C ALA A 463 1.05 -1.61 18.89
N VAL A 464 0.06 -1.28 18.06
CA VAL A 464 -1.24 -1.97 18.03
C VAL A 464 -1.19 -3.11 17.02
N ILE A 465 -1.77 -4.26 17.36
CA ILE A 465 -1.83 -5.40 16.44
C ILE A 465 -3.18 -5.44 15.74
N ILE A 466 -3.17 -5.47 14.40
CA ILE A 466 -4.35 -5.64 13.56
C ILE A 466 -4.34 -7.05 12.97
N GLY A 467 -5.35 -7.85 13.30
CA GLY A 467 -5.58 -9.17 12.76
C GLY A 467 -6.71 -9.17 11.72
N PHE A 468 -6.39 -9.41 10.45
CA PHE A 468 -7.35 -9.51 9.36
C PHE A 468 -7.68 -10.98 9.06
N ASN A 469 -8.92 -11.40 9.24
CA ASN A 469 -9.37 -12.80 9.11
C ASN A 469 -8.58 -13.84 9.92
N VAL A 470 -7.77 -13.40 10.88
CA VAL A 470 -6.98 -14.25 11.77
C VAL A 470 -7.35 -14.03 13.22
N ARG A 471 -6.98 -14.99 14.06
CA ARG A 471 -7.07 -14.91 15.51
C ARG A 471 -5.71 -15.11 16.14
N SER A 472 -5.59 -14.72 17.39
CA SER A 472 -4.44 -15.06 18.24
C SER A 472 -4.34 -16.56 18.48
N GLU A 473 -3.11 -17.05 18.60
CA GLU A 473 -2.81 -18.45 18.84
C GLU A 473 -2.19 -18.66 20.23
N GLY A 474 -2.49 -19.82 20.82
CA GLY A 474 -1.92 -20.22 22.11
C GLY A 474 -2.21 -19.22 23.23
N LYS A 475 -1.16 -18.71 23.87
CA LYS A 475 -1.23 -17.78 25.02
C LYS A 475 -1.09 -16.31 24.63
N ALA A 476 -1.07 -15.98 23.34
CA ALA A 476 -0.86 -14.61 22.89
C ALA A 476 -1.88 -13.62 23.48
N THR A 477 -3.15 -14.00 23.62
CA THR A 477 -4.18 -13.14 24.24
C THR A 477 -3.93 -12.87 25.73
N GLU A 478 -3.52 -13.90 26.48
CA GLU A 478 -3.21 -13.75 27.90
C GLU A 478 -1.99 -12.84 28.09
N LEU A 479 -0.98 -13.01 27.23
CA LEU A 479 0.21 -12.17 27.19
C LEU A 479 -0.16 -10.71 26.85
N ALA A 480 -0.98 -10.50 25.82
CA ALA A 480 -1.38 -9.17 25.39
C ALA A 480 -2.13 -8.40 26.49
N ASN A 481 -3.05 -9.06 27.19
CA ASN A 481 -3.76 -8.47 28.32
C ASN A 481 -2.82 -8.13 29.49
N ARG A 482 -1.77 -8.93 29.70
CA ARG A 482 -0.80 -8.68 30.78
C ARG A 482 0.15 -7.54 30.44
N GLU A 483 0.62 -7.47 29.20
CA GLU A 483 1.55 -6.43 28.73
C GLU A 483 0.81 -5.14 28.30
N GLY A 484 -0.52 -5.16 28.22
CA GLY A 484 -1.33 -4.01 27.82
C GLY A 484 -1.33 -3.73 26.32
N VAL A 485 -1.08 -4.74 25.50
CA VAL A 485 -1.07 -4.64 24.02
C VAL A 485 -2.50 -4.78 23.48
N ASP A 486 -2.96 -3.82 22.69
CA ASP A 486 -4.27 -3.88 22.02
C ASP A 486 -4.19 -4.74 20.75
N ILE A 487 -5.13 -5.67 20.61
CA ILE A 487 -5.27 -6.54 19.42
C ILE A 487 -6.70 -6.38 18.88
N ARG A 488 -6.81 -5.86 17.66
CA ARG A 488 -8.10 -5.68 16.97
C ARG A 488 -8.23 -6.65 15.82
N TYR A 489 -9.43 -7.23 15.69
CA TYR A 489 -9.71 -8.25 14.68
C TYR A 489 -10.77 -7.73 13.71
N TYR A 490 -10.50 -7.90 12.42
CA TYR A 490 -11.37 -7.45 11.33
C TYR A 490 -11.59 -8.58 10.34
N SER A 491 -12.76 -8.55 9.70
CA SER A 491 -13.09 -9.42 8.55
C SER A 491 -13.48 -8.61 7.30
N VAL A 492 -13.46 -7.29 7.40
CA VAL A 492 -13.79 -6.36 6.31
C VAL A 492 -12.77 -5.22 6.32
N ILE A 493 -12.10 -4.98 5.19
CA ILE A 493 -10.97 -4.02 5.11
C ILE A 493 -11.36 -2.62 5.56
N TYR A 494 -12.52 -2.12 5.10
CA TYR A 494 -12.99 -0.78 5.44
C TYR A 494 -13.16 -0.55 6.93
N GLN A 495 -13.57 -1.57 7.68
CA GLN A 495 -13.71 -1.43 9.13
C GLN A 495 -12.34 -1.21 9.80
N ALA A 496 -11.29 -1.87 9.29
CA ALA A 496 -9.92 -1.66 9.76
C ALA A 496 -9.42 -0.27 9.38
N ILE A 497 -9.62 0.14 8.13
CA ILE A 497 -9.18 1.46 7.62
C ILE A 497 -9.87 2.59 8.39
N ASP A 498 -11.20 2.57 8.49
CA ASP A 498 -12.00 3.59 9.18
C ASP A 498 -11.59 3.75 10.65
N GLU A 499 -11.27 2.65 11.32
CA GLU A 499 -10.92 2.66 12.73
C GLU A 499 -9.48 3.17 12.96
N VAL A 500 -8.56 2.82 12.07
CA VAL A 500 -7.21 3.40 12.07
C VAL A 500 -7.24 4.89 11.74
N GLU A 501 -8.03 5.32 10.77
CA GLU A 501 -8.23 6.74 10.45
C GLU A 501 -8.79 7.51 11.65
N LYS A 502 -9.80 6.96 12.35
CA LYS A 502 -10.32 7.55 13.58
C LYS A 502 -9.28 7.62 14.69
N ALA A 503 -8.44 6.60 14.83
CA ALA A 503 -7.37 6.59 15.81
C ALA A 503 -6.34 7.69 15.51
N LEU A 504 -5.94 7.84 14.24
CA LEU A 504 -5.03 8.89 13.79
C LEU A 504 -5.61 10.29 14.02
N LYS A 505 -6.88 10.51 13.69
CA LYS A 505 -7.59 11.77 13.98
C LYS A 505 -7.65 12.07 15.48
N GLY A 506 -7.87 11.05 16.31
CA GLY A 506 -7.85 11.19 17.77
C GLY A 506 -6.49 11.55 18.36
N MET A 507 -5.40 11.34 17.62
CA MET A 507 -4.03 11.70 18.03
C MET A 507 -3.64 13.13 17.65
N LEU A 508 -4.45 13.82 16.82
CA LEU A 508 -4.20 15.20 16.43
C LEU A 508 -4.35 16.13 17.63
N LYS A 509 -3.46 17.12 17.74
CA LYS A 509 -3.56 18.16 18.77
C LYS A 509 -4.81 19.01 18.50
N PRO A 510 -5.60 19.34 19.53
CA PRO A 510 -6.78 20.19 19.36
C PRO A 510 -6.36 21.58 18.88
N VAL A 511 -7.15 22.18 17.98
CA VAL A 511 -6.94 23.57 17.56
C VAL A 511 -7.67 24.47 18.53
N TYR A 512 -6.99 25.52 18.97
CA TYR A 512 -7.58 26.54 19.81
C TYR A 512 -8.12 27.66 18.92
N GLU A 513 -9.43 27.93 19.03
CA GLU A 513 -10.06 29.09 18.38
C GLU A 513 -10.17 30.24 19.41
N GLU A 514 -9.82 31.45 18.97
CA GLU A 514 -10.04 32.65 19.78
C GLU A 514 -11.52 33.02 19.75
N VAL A 515 -12.18 32.90 20.91
CA VAL A 515 -13.55 33.35 21.11
C VAL A 515 -13.51 34.70 21.83
N GLU A 516 -13.99 35.75 21.18
CA GLU A 516 -14.11 37.08 21.77
C GLU A 516 -15.11 37.04 22.95
N LEU A 517 -14.66 37.45 24.15
CA LEU A 517 -15.49 37.51 25.35
C LEU A 517 -16.19 38.87 25.49
N GLY A 518 -15.48 39.96 25.19
CA GLY A 518 -16.01 41.31 25.32
C GLY A 518 -14.95 42.41 25.19
N ARG A 519 -15.41 43.66 25.08
CA ARG A 519 -14.59 44.87 24.92
C ARG A 519 -14.82 45.86 26.05
N ALA A 520 -13.75 46.51 26.48
CA ALA A 520 -13.79 47.56 27.48
C ALA A 520 -12.90 48.75 27.10
N GLU A 521 -13.42 49.96 27.22
CA GLU A 521 -12.71 51.19 26.87
C GLU A 521 -12.12 51.85 28.12
N ILE A 522 -10.83 52.21 28.10
CA ILE A 522 -10.16 52.88 29.21
C ILE A 522 -10.57 54.35 29.27
N ARG A 523 -11.25 54.75 30.34
CA ARG A 523 -11.71 56.13 30.57
C ARG A 523 -10.82 56.93 31.51
N ALA A 524 -10.20 56.25 32.48
CA ALA A 524 -9.32 56.88 33.46
C ALA A 524 -8.19 55.92 33.85
N ILE A 525 -7.06 56.46 34.28
CA ILE A 525 -5.92 55.67 34.76
C ILE A 525 -5.58 56.12 36.17
N PHE A 526 -5.57 55.17 37.09
CA PHE A 526 -5.22 55.39 38.48
C PHE A 526 -3.87 54.73 38.78
N LYS A 527 -3.00 55.42 39.52
CA LYS A 527 -1.70 54.87 39.92
C LYS A 527 -1.77 54.41 41.38
N SER A 528 -1.50 53.14 41.62
CA SER A 528 -1.43 52.56 42.97
C SER A 528 -0.02 52.05 43.24
N SER A 529 0.56 52.43 44.37
CA SER A 529 1.91 52.00 44.79
C SER A 529 2.00 50.49 45.09
N LYS A 530 0.87 49.80 45.29
CA LYS A 530 0.82 48.36 45.58
C LYS A 530 0.48 47.47 44.38
N VAL A 531 -0.22 48.00 43.36
CA VAL A 531 -0.84 47.20 42.29
C VAL A 531 -0.45 47.68 40.88
N GLY A 532 0.21 48.83 40.75
CA GLY A 532 0.62 49.40 39.46
C GLY A 532 -0.43 50.32 38.85
N ASN A 533 -0.45 50.41 37.51
CA ASN A 533 -1.42 51.20 36.76
C ASN A 533 -2.76 50.45 36.71
N ILE A 534 -3.83 51.06 37.23
CA ILE A 534 -5.19 50.52 37.20
C ILE A 534 -5.97 51.29 36.14
N ALA A 535 -6.48 50.56 35.15
CA ALA A 535 -7.35 51.09 34.12
C ALA A 535 -8.79 51.13 34.65
N GLY A 536 -9.37 52.32 34.77
CA GLY A 536 -10.81 52.50 34.95
C GLY A 536 -11.50 52.40 33.59
N CYS A 537 -12.23 51.32 33.39
CA CYS A 537 -12.80 50.93 32.11
C CYS A 537 -14.32 50.88 32.16
N LEU A 538 -14.96 51.19 31.03
CA LEU A 538 -16.36 50.87 30.79
C LEU A 538 -16.44 49.69 29.83
N VAL A 539 -17.17 48.63 30.20
CA VAL A 539 -17.41 47.49 29.31
C VAL A 539 -18.43 47.91 28.24
N THR A 540 -18.00 47.94 26.98
CA THR A 540 -18.79 48.39 25.83
C THR A 540 -19.57 47.25 25.18
N SER A 541 -19.05 46.03 25.22
CA SER A 541 -19.73 44.83 24.71
C SER A 541 -19.26 43.57 25.42
N GLY A 542 -20.14 42.56 25.52
CA GLY A 542 -19.80 41.25 26.08
C GLY A 542 -19.51 41.28 27.58
N SER A 543 -18.54 40.47 28.01
CA SER A 543 -18.12 40.39 29.42
C SER A 543 -16.61 40.32 29.55
N ILE A 544 -16.08 40.96 30.59
CA ILE A 544 -14.66 40.92 30.94
C ILE A 544 -14.47 39.98 32.13
N ARG A 545 -13.63 38.96 31.97
CA ARG A 545 -13.31 37.98 33.03
C ARG A 545 -11.90 38.18 33.56
N ARG A 546 -11.73 37.94 34.86
CA ARG A 546 -10.40 37.88 35.49
C ARG A 546 -9.62 36.68 34.95
N ASN A 547 -8.32 36.84 34.72
CA ASN A 547 -7.39 35.88 34.11
C ASN A 547 -7.63 35.57 32.62
N ALA A 548 -8.59 36.22 31.96
CA ALA A 548 -8.75 36.10 30.51
C ALA A 548 -7.54 36.72 29.77
N LYS A 549 -7.26 36.20 28.58
CA LYS A 549 -6.35 36.86 27.63
C LYS A 549 -7.04 38.08 27.05
N ALA A 550 -6.26 39.10 26.74
CA ALA A 550 -6.77 40.33 26.17
C ALA A 550 -5.74 40.95 25.22
N ARG A 551 -6.24 41.72 24.28
CA ARG A 551 -5.47 42.51 23.32
C ARG A 551 -5.81 43.98 23.51
N LEU A 552 -4.79 44.83 23.48
CA LEU A 552 -4.91 46.27 23.66
C LEU A 552 -4.88 46.95 22.29
N LEU A 553 -5.93 47.69 21.97
CA LEU A 553 -6.07 48.45 20.75
C LEU A 553 -6.01 49.96 21.05
N ARG A 554 -5.30 50.71 20.22
CA ARG A 554 -5.23 52.17 20.24
C ARG A 554 -5.48 52.66 18.83
N ASP A 555 -6.49 53.51 18.65
CA ASP A 555 -6.89 54.01 17.32
C ASP A 555 -7.11 52.86 16.30
N ASN A 556 -7.70 51.74 16.74
CA ASN A 556 -7.89 50.49 15.99
C ASN A 556 -6.60 49.76 15.56
N ALA A 557 -5.43 50.18 16.02
CA ALA A 557 -4.18 49.43 15.85
C ALA A 557 -3.89 48.58 17.09
N VAL A 558 -3.44 47.34 16.89
CA VAL A 558 -3.02 46.45 17.99
C VAL A 558 -1.70 46.95 18.56
N VAL A 559 -1.72 47.41 19.81
CA VAL A 559 -0.53 47.88 20.54
C VAL A 559 0.10 46.75 21.35
N ALA A 560 -0.73 45.86 21.90
CA ALA A 560 -0.28 44.66 22.58
C ALA A 560 -1.18 43.49 22.20
N GLU A 561 -0.59 42.47 21.60
CA GLU A 561 -1.29 41.31 21.01
C GLU A 561 -1.69 40.28 22.08
N THR A 562 -0.83 40.07 23.09
CA THR A 562 -1.10 39.13 24.19
C THR A 562 -0.87 39.79 25.53
N THR A 563 -1.96 40.12 26.22
CA THR A 563 -1.96 40.60 27.61
C THR A 563 -2.91 39.75 28.44
N THR A 564 -2.76 39.77 29.77
CA THR A 564 -3.64 39.03 30.68
C THR A 564 -4.24 39.98 31.69
N ILE A 565 -5.53 39.83 31.97
CA ILE A 565 -6.25 40.59 32.99
C ILE A 565 -5.91 40.02 34.36
N GLN A 566 -4.97 40.64 35.06
CA GLN A 566 -4.44 40.17 36.34
C GLN A 566 -5.42 40.38 37.51
N SER A 567 -6.11 41.51 37.51
CA SER A 567 -7.12 41.81 38.53
C SER A 567 -8.30 42.52 37.91
N LEU A 568 -9.48 42.24 38.45
CA LEU A 568 -10.74 42.85 38.05
C LEU A 568 -11.52 43.21 39.32
N ARG A 569 -11.84 44.48 39.46
CA ARG A 569 -12.52 45.04 40.62
C ARG A 569 -13.68 45.91 40.18
N ARG A 570 -14.74 45.90 40.95
CA ARG A 570 -15.82 46.87 40.83
C ARG A 570 -15.93 47.61 42.15
N GLU A 571 -15.74 48.92 42.10
CA GLU A 571 -15.66 49.77 43.30
C GLU A 571 -14.57 49.29 44.27
N LYS A 572 -14.94 48.61 45.36
CA LYS A 572 -14.02 48.08 46.36
C LYS A 572 -13.92 46.54 46.36
N ASP A 573 -14.77 45.87 45.58
CA ASP A 573 -14.90 44.42 45.60
C ASP A 573 -14.15 43.76 44.44
N ASP A 574 -13.44 42.68 44.72
CA ASP A 574 -12.82 41.81 43.72
C ASP A 574 -13.91 40.95 43.06
N VAL A 575 -14.04 41.05 41.74
CA VAL A 575 -15.09 40.38 40.96
C VAL A 575 -14.47 39.47 39.91
N THR A 576 -15.15 38.37 39.58
CA THR A 576 -14.67 37.39 38.59
C THR A 576 -15.05 37.78 37.16
N GLU A 577 -16.17 38.46 36.98
CA GLU A 577 -16.72 38.84 35.68
C GLU A 577 -17.46 40.20 35.80
N VAL A 578 -17.31 41.05 34.80
CA VAL A 578 -18.07 42.30 34.65
C VAL A 578 -18.74 42.30 33.28
N ARG A 579 -20.04 42.58 33.27
CA ARG A 579 -20.88 42.59 32.06
C ARG A 579 -20.95 43.97 31.41
N ASP A 580 -21.46 44.00 30.19
CA ASP A 580 -21.68 45.20 29.39
C ASP A 580 -22.45 46.29 30.15
N GLY A 581 -22.08 47.54 29.91
CA GLY A 581 -22.69 48.71 30.51
C GLY A 581 -22.24 49.04 31.94
N TYR A 582 -21.40 48.20 32.56
CA TYR A 582 -20.84 48.46 33.89
C TYR A 582 -19.40 48.97 33.85
N GLU A 583 -19.07 49.85 34.80
CA GLU A 583 -17.71 50.32 35.03
C GLU A 583 -16.93 49.34 35.92
N CYS A 584 -15.65 49.15 35.59
CA CYS A 584 -14.75 48.31 36.36
C CYS A 584 -13.33 48.91 36.41
N GLY A 585 -12.58 48.55 37.45
CA GLY A 585 -11.16 48.76 37.52
C GLY A 585 -10.45 47.45 37.18
N LEU A 586 -9.57 47.47 36.18
CA LEU A 586 -8.78 46.30 35.80
C LEU A 586 -7.30 46.63 35.71
N THR A 587 -6.47 45.61 35.92
CA THR A 587 -5.02 45.69 35.74
C THR A 587 -4.61 44.64 34.74
N ILE A 588 -3.86 45.04 33.71
CA ILE A 588 -3.33 44.15 32.69
C ILE A 588 -1.81 44.01 32.85
N SER A 589 -1.25 42.93 32.32
CA SER A 589 0.20 42.67 32.35
C SER A 589 1.05 43.70 31.57
N TYR A 590 0.41 44.50 30.70
CA TYR A 590 1.07 45.55 29.92
C TYR A 590 0.97 46.93 30.59
N SER A 591 2.09 47.64 30.69
CA SER A 591 2.17 48.85 31.53
C SER A 591 1.82 50.17 30.82
N ASP A 592 1.99 50.27 29.49
CA ASP A 592 1.71 51.49 28.70
C ASP A 592 0.25 51.58 28.24
N ILE A 593 -0.64 51.82 29.19
CA ILE A 593 -2.06 52.09 28.92
C ILE A 593 -2.33 53.59 28.82
N LYS A 594 -3.20 54.00 27.90
CA LYS A 594 -3.66 55.38 27.72
C LYS A 594 -5.19 55.46 27.76
N VAL A 595 -5.68 56.64 28.12
CA VAL A 595 -7.12 56.93 28.05
C VAL A 595 -7.55 56.92 26.59
N GLY A 596 -8.64 56.22 26.28
CA GLY A 596 -9.13 55.96 24.93
C GLY A 596 -8.67 54.64 24.32
N ASP A 597 -7.75 53.89 24.97
CA ASP A 597 -7.41 52.54 24.51
C ASP A 597 -8.59 51.57 24.74
N VAL A 598 -8.75 50.59 23.85
CA VAL A 598 -9.77 49.54 23.93
C VAL A 598 -9.10 48.21 24.28
N ILE A 599 -9.61 47.55 25.31
CA ILE A 599 -9.19 46.21 25.73
C ILE A 599 -10.22 45.22 25.23
N GLU A 600 -9.81 44.31 24.36
CA GLU A 600 -10.65 43.24 23.85
C GLU A 600 -10.19 41.93 24.50
N ALA A 601 -11.06 41.34 25.32
CA ALA A 601 -10.80 40.09 26.02
C ALA A 601 -11.25 38.91 25.16
N TYR A 602 -10.44 37.86 25.13
CA TYR A 602 -10.71 36.62 24.40
C TYR A 602 -10.29 35.40 25.23
N GLU A 603 -10.89 34.26 24.91
CA GLU A 603 -10.54 32.97 25.48
C GLU A 603 -10.18 32.00 24.36
N LEU A 604 -9.19 31.14 24.60
CA LEU A 604 -8.85 30.07 23.70
C LEU A 604 -9.75 28.87 24.00
N ARG A 605 -10.65 28.55 23.10
CA ARG A 605 -11.54 27.38 23.24
C ARG A 605 -11.03 26.24 22.36
N GLU A 606 -10.97 25.05 22.92
CA GLU A 606 -10.63 23.83 22.17
C GLU A 606 -11.75 23.51 21.18
N LYS A 607 -11.36 23.38 19.91
CA LYS A 607 -12.19 22.87 18.84
C LYS A 607 -11.56 21.57 18.32
N PRO A 608 -12.28 20.44 18.36
CA PRO A 608 -11.81 19.22 17.70
C PRO A 608 -11.66 19.50 16.19
N ARG A 609 -10.56 19.01 15.61
CA ARG A 609 -10.36 18.99 14.15
C ARG A 609 -11.17 17.84 13.55
N ASP A 610 -11.80 18.09 12.41
CA ASP A 610 -12.56 17.09 11.62
C ASP A 610 -11.65 16.28 10.69
#